data_AF-A0A9J5Y0N3-F1
#
_entry.id   AF-A0A9J5Y0N3-F1
#
_cell.length_a   1.000
_cell.length_b   1.000
_cell.length_c   1.000
_cell.angle_alpha   90.00
_cell.angle_beta   90.00
_cell.angle_gamma   90.00
#
_symmetry.space_group_name_H-M   'P 1'
#
loop_
_entity.id
_entity.type
_entity.pdbx_description
1 polymer ?
#
loop_
_entity_poly.entity_id
_entity_poly.type
_entity_poly.pdbx_seq_one_letter_code
_entity_poly.pdbx_strand_id
1 'polypeptide(L)'
;MKENSPHDLDKLAAGNLLDKIQEFEFIFVLHLMFKMLLLTNELNKALQKKDQDIVNAMGLLNLSKRRLQTMRESGLESLMDEVSSFCDYQDRRKKSKISYLHHFRVEVFYAIIDLQLQELNNRFDVVTSDLLLGMASLNPIDSFANFSKSIIMKLAEYYKSEFGDNELRDLSYQLDSFIVYARECDSKFLN
;
A
#
# COMPACT_ATOMS: atom_id res chain seq x y z
N MET A 1 21.27 -45.86 -29.21
CA MET A 1 20.72 -44.63 -28.61
C MET A 1 19.72 -45.07 -27.55
N LYS A 2 19.94 -44.76 -26.26
CA LYS A 2 18.92 -44.98 -25.23
C LYS A 2 17.92 -43.82 -25.36
N GLU A 3 16.69 -44.12 -25.72
CA GLU A 3 15.58 -43.18 -25.60
C GLU A 3 15.38 -42.88 -24.10
N ASN A 4 15.46 -41.60 -23.73
CA ASN A 4 15.14 -41.17 -22.37
C ASN A 4 13.66 -41.44 -22.13
N SER A 5 13.33 -42.20 -21.08
CA SER A 5 11.93 -42.46 -20.74
C SER A 5 11.24 -41.16 -20.29
N PRO A 6 9.92 -41.00 -20.49
CA PRO A 6 9.19 -39.81 -20.03
C PRO A 6 9.42 -39.49 -18.54
N HIS A 7 9.57 -40.54 -17.71
CA HIS A 7 9.83 -40.44 -16.28
C HIS A 7 11.24 -39.89 -15.96
N ASP A 8 12.23 -40.14 -16.81
CA ASP A 8 13.60 -39.59 -16.62
C ASP A 8 13.65 -38.09 -16.97
N LEU A 9 12.81 -37.65 -17.91
CA LEU A 9 12.67 -36.24 -18.28
C LEU A 9 12.01 -35.44 -17.15
N ASP A 10 10.94 -35.97 -16.55
CA ASP A 10 10.25 -35.35 -15.42
C ASP A 10 11.15 -35.23 -14.19
N LYS A 11 11.96 -36.27 -13.91
CA LYS A 11 12.92 -36.25 -12.80
C LYS A 11 14.02 -35.20 -13.01
N LEU A 12 14.53 -35.06 -14.23
CA LEU A 12 15.51 -34.02 -14.57
C LEU A 12 14.89 -32.62 -14.44
N ALA A 13 13.66 -32.44 -14.91
CA ALA A 13 12.94 -31.17 -14.80
C ALA A 13 12.68 -30.79 -13.34
N ALA A 14 12.26 -31.75 -12.51
CA ALA A 14 12.06 -31.54 -11.08
C ALA A 14 13.37 -31.20 -10.35
N GLY A 15 14.48 -31.85 -10.71
CA GLY A 15 15.81 -31.52 -10.19
C GLY A 15 16.22 -30.09 -10.53
N ASN A 16 16.09 -29.69 -11.80
CA ASN A 16 16.42 -28.33 -12.24
C ASN A 16 15.53 -27.27 -11.57
N LEU A 17 14.26 -27.57 -11.33
CA LEU A 17 13.35 -26.67 -10.62
C LEU A 17 13.76 -26.56 -9.14
N LEU A 18 14.10 -27.68 -8.51
CA LEU A 18 14.58 -27.72 -7.12
C LEU A 18 15.83 -26.86 -6.95
N ASP A 19 16.78 -26.98 -7.87
CA ASP A 19 18.01 -26.16 -7.84
C ASP A 19 17.67 -24.66 -7.93
N LYS A 20 16.74 -24.27 -8.80
CA LYS A 20 16.29 -22.87 -8.94
C LYS A 20 15.58 -22.32 -7.72
N ILE A 21 14.67 -23.08 -7.10
CA ILE A 21 13.94 -22.59 -5.91
C ILE A 21 14.86 -22.51 -4.66
N GLN A 22 16.01 -23.19 -4.70
CA GLN A 22 17.03 -23.12 -3.68
C GLN A 22 18.08 -22.02 -3.95
N GLU A 23 18.00 -21.32 -5.09
CA GLU A 23 18.86 -20.18 -5.34
C GLU A 23 18.54 -19.04 -4.36
N PHE A 24 19.60 -18.39 -3.88
CA PHE A 24 19.49 -17.26 -2.96
C PHE A 24 18.57 -16.16 -3.51
N GLU A 25 18.59 -15.93 -4.83
CA GLU A 25 17.74 -14.93 -5.46
C GLU A 25 16.25 -15.26 -5.32
N PHE A 26 15.86 -16.51 -5.56
CA PHE A 26 14.48 -16.95 -5.38
C PHE A 26 14.06 -16.79 -3.91
N ILE A 27 14.90 -17.24 -2.98
CA ILE A 27 14.60 -17.16 -1.54
C ILE A 27 14.52 -15.70 -1.08
N PHE A 28 15.39 -14.83 -1.58
CA PHE A 28 15.37 -13.39 -1.30
C PHE A 28 14.07 -12.75 -1.78
N VAL A 29 13.68 -12.99 -3.04
CA VAL A 29 12.43 -12.48 -3.60
C VAL A 29 11.23 -13.01 -2.82
N LEU A 30 11.24 -14.29 -2.43
CA LEU A 30 10.17 -14.88 -1.64
C LEU A 30 10.02 -14.20 -0.27
N HIS A 31 11.11 -13.95 0.45
CA HIS A 31 11.08 -13.25 1.74
C HIS A 31 10.64 -11.79 1.56
N LEU A 32 11.11 -11.11 0.51
CA LEU A 32 10.70 -9.76 0.17
C LEU A 32 9.18 -9.72 -0.09
N MET A 33 8.66 -10.60 -0.93
CA MET A 33 7.23 -10.70 -1.21
C MET A 33 6.41 -10.94 0.06
N PHE A 34 6.87 -11.85 0.94
CA PHE A 34 6.21 -12.11 2.21
C PHE A 34 6.16 -10.85 3.09
N LYS A 35 7.26 -10.12 3.23
CA LYS A 35 7.28 -8.85 3.97
C LYS A 35 6.34 -7.81 3.34
N MET A 36 6.37 -7.65 2.02
CA MET A 36 5.49 -6.72 1.31
C MET A 36 4.00 -7.01 1.54
N LEU A 37 3.62 -8.29 1.45
CA LEU A 37 2.26 -8.74 1.75
C LEU A 37 1.90 -8.46 3.21
N LEU A 38 2.80 -8.76 4.15
CA LEU A 38 2.57 -8.50 5.58
C LEU A 38 2.35 -7.02 5.87
N LEU A 39 3.17 -6.13 5.29
CA LEU A 39 3.08 -4.68 5.53
C LEU A 39 1.79 -4.07 4.97
N THR A 40 1.24 -4.64 3.90
CA THR A 40 0.03 -4.16 3.21
C THR A 40 -1.24 -4.92 3.59
N ASN A 41 -1.14 -6.00 4.38
CA ASN A 41 -2.24 -6.92 4.66
C ASN A 41 -3.45 -6.23 5.31
N GLU A 42 -3.21 -5.38 6.32
CA GLU A 42 -4.31 -4.72 7.04
C GLU A 42 -5.06 -3.74 6.13
N LEU A 43 -4.34 -3.00 5.27
CA LEU A 43 -4.96 -2.19 4.24
C LEU A 43 -5.77 -3.05 3.26
N ASN A 44 -5.21 -4.16 2.80
CA ASN A 44 -5.88 -5.06 1.86
C ASN A 44 -7.19 -5.62 2.45
N LYS A 45 -7.17 -6.09 3.69
CA LYS A 45 -8.38 -6.54 4.41
C LYS A 45 -9.42 -5.43 4.54
N ALA A 46 -8.97 -4.22 4.87
CA ALA A 46 -9.82 -3.04 4.95
C ALA A 46 -10.51 -2.78 3.59
N LEU A 47 -9.74 -2.69 2.50
CA LEU A 47 -10.29 -2.40 1.17
C LEU A 47 -11.24 -3.47 0.63
N GLN A 48 -11.19 -4.70 1.15
CA GLN A 48 -12.07 -5.80 0.72
C GLN A 48 -13.42 -5.87 1.47
N LYS A 49 -13.58 -5.14 2.58
CA LYS A 49 -14.87 -5.13 3.31
C LYS A 49 -15.90 -4.28 2.57
N LYS A 50 -17.16 -4.71 2.60
CA LYS A 50 -18.28 -3.98 1.99
C LYS A 50 -18.67 -2.75 2.80
N ASP A 51 -18.71 -2.87 4.12
CA ASP A 51 -19.06 -1.78 5.04
C ASP A 51 -17.78 -1.10 5.56
N GLN A 52 -17.06 -0.45 4.66
CA GLN A 52 -15.74 0.06 4.98
C GLN A 52 -15.82 1.46 5.61
N ASP A 53 -15.23 1.59 6.80
CA ASP A 53 -14.90 2.89 7.37
C ASP A 53 -13.78 3.53 6.54
N ILE A 54 -14.15 4.52 5.74
CA ILE A 54 -13.25 5.25 4.85
C ILE A 54 -12.12 5.92 5.64
N VAL A 55 -12.41 6.51 6.80
CA VAL A 55 -11.40 7.21 7.61
C VAL A 55 -10.35 6.20 8.09
N ASN A 56 -10.80 5.05 8.59
CA ASN A 56 -9.90 3.98 8.99
C ASN A 56 -9.10 3.42 7.80
N ALA A 57 -9.74 3.20 6.64
CA ALA A 57 -9.06 2.72 5.43
C ALA A 57 -7.92 3.67 5.02
N MET A 58 -8.19 4.98 5.01
CA MET A 58 -7.19 6.01 4.68
C MET A 58 -6.07 6.09 5.73
N GLY A 59 -6.38 5.86 7.01
CA GLY A 59 -5.38 5.69 8.06
C GLY A 59 -4.45 4.50 7.79
N LEU A 60 -5.01 3.34 7.43
CA LEU A 60 -4.25 2.13 7.08
C LEU A 60 -3.43 2.30 5.79
N LEU A 61 -3.92 3.07 4.82
CA LEU A 61 -3.19 3.42 3.61
C LEU A 61 -1.91 4.20 3.97
N ASN A 62 -2.05 5.26 4.76
CA ASN A 62 -0.92 6.08 5.19
C ASN A 62 0.08 5.28 6.03
N LEU A 63 -0.42 4.41 6.91
CA LEU A 63 0.43 3.49 7.68
C LEU A 63 1.21 2.53 6.77
N SER A 64 0.54 1.96 5.76
CA SER A 64 1.17 1.04 4.79
C SER A 64 2.25 1.75 3.98
N LYS A 65 1.96 2.95 3.44
CA LYS A 65 2.95 3.79 2.73
C LYS A 65 4.17 4.08 3.61
N ARG A 66 3.95 4.47 4.88
CA ARG A 66 5.04 4.74 5.83
C ARG A 66 5.88 3.50 6.10
N ARG A 67 5.26 2.34 6.35
CA ARG A 67 5.95 1.07 6.60
C ARG A 67 6.80 0.63 5.41
N LEU A 68 6.26 0.76 4.20
CA LEU A 68 7.00 0.49 2.95
C LEU A 68 8.19 1.44 2.80
N GLN A 69 8.01 2.73 3.07
CA GLN A 69 9.10 3.71 3.04
C GLN A 69 10.19 3.38 4.07
N THR A 70 9.82 3.03 5.30
CA THR A 70 10.79 2.62 6.34
C THR A 70 11.54 1.36 5.93
N MET A 71 10.85 0.37 5.35
CA MET A 71 11.47 -0.83 4.81
C MET A 71 12.46 -0.49 3.69
N ARG A 72 12.11 0.43 2.80
CA ARG A 72 13.01 0.91 1.75
C ARG A 72 14.29 1.53 2.30
N GLU A 73 14.16 2.38 3.32
CA GLU A 73 15.27 3.17 3.86
C GLU A 73 16.24 2.36 4.72
N SER A 74 15.74 1.40 5.51
CA SER A 74 16.55 0.69 6.51
C SER A 74 16.33 -0.82 6.57
N GLY A 75 15.40 -1.37 5.80
CA GLY A 75 15.00 -2.78 5.89
C GLY A 75 15.86 -3.78 5.13
N LEU A 76 16.79 -3.33 4.27
CA LEU A 76 17.57 -4.22 3.42
C LEU A 76 18.49 -5.16 4.22
N GLU A 77 19.29 -4.61 5.14
CA GLU A 77 20.27 -5.41 5.89
C GLU A 77 19.57 -6.48 6.74
N SER A 78 18.48 -6.12 7.42
CA SER A 78 17.66 -7.08 8.16
C SER A 78 17.07 -8.18 7.28
N LEU A 79 16.61 -7.86 6.06
CA LEU A 79 16.13 -8.88 5.12
C LEU A 79 17.26 -9.78 4.64
N MET A 80 18.42 -9.21 4.34
CA MET A 80 19.61 -9.98 3.91
C MET A 80 20.08 -10.94 4.99
N ASP A 81 20.05 -10.52 6.26
CA ASP A 81 20.40 -11.37 7.40
C ASP A 81 19.41 -12.53 7.57
N GLU A 82 18.11 -12.26 7.47
CA GLU A 82 17.06 -13.28 7.52
C GLU A 82 17.22 -14.33 6.40
N VAL A 83 17.41 -13.87 5.15
CA VAL A 83 17.60 -14.76 4.00
C VAL A 83 18.90 -15.55 4.12
N SER A 84 19.99 -14.93 4.58
CA SER A 84 21.29 -15.61 4.76
C SER A 84 21.22 -16.68 5.84
N SER A 85 20.50 -16.41 6.93
CA SER A 85 20.24 -17.37 8.00
C SER A 85 19.36 -18.53 7.54
N PHE A 86 18.36 -18.27 6.69
CA PHE A 86 17.49 -19.33 6.15
C PHE A 86 18.26 -20.29 5.23
N CYS A 87 19.16 -19.74 4.42
CA CYS A 87 19.91 -20.49 3.41
C CYS A 87 21.16 -21.23 3.97
N ASP A 88 21.46 -21.14 5.27
CA ASP A 88 22.77 -21.53 5.85
C ASP A 88 23.96 -20.95 5.05
N TYR A 89 23.76 -19.77 4.46
CA TYR A 89 24.63 -19.22 3.42
C TYR A 89 25.78 -18.43 4.03
N GLN A 90 26.57 -19.05 4.91
CA GLN A 90 27.65 -18.35 5.60
C GLN A 90 28.91 -18.15 4.74
N ASP A 91 29.15 -18.91 3.66
CA ASP A 91 30.43 -18.77 2.94
C ASP A 91 30.47 -19.27 1.47
N ARG A 92 29.74 -18.60 0.56
CA ARG A 92 30.01 -18.69 -0.91
C ARG A 92 30.52 -17.37 -1.48
N ARG A 93 31.34 -16.66 -0.71
CA ARG A 93 31.99 -15.39 -1.08
C ARG A 93 33.08 -15.63 -2.13
N LYS A 94 32.76 -15.61 -3.45
CA LYS A 94 33.78 -15.36 -4.50
C LYS A 94 33.28 -15.11 -5.94
N LYS A 95 32.09 -14.53 -6.13
CA LYS A 95 31.76 -13.86 -7.40
C LYS A 95 31.29 -12.43 -7.11
N SER A 96 32.08 -11.45 -7.55
CA SER A 96 31.80 -10.01 -7.64
C SER A 96 30.84 -9.44 -6.58
N LYS A 97 31.27 -9.43 -5.31
CA LYS A 97 30.47 -9.01 -4.13
C LYS A 97 29.75 -7.66 -4.30
N ILE A 98 30.31 -6.75 -5.11
CA ILE A 98 29.75 -5.41 -5.39
C ILE A 98 28.56 -5.49 -6.35
N SER A 99 28.70 -6.20 -7.49
CA SER A 99 27.62 -6.31 -8.49
C SER A 99 26.45 -7.14 -7.96
N TYR A 100 26.73 -8.19 -7.19
CA TYR A 100 25.70 -9.03 -6.57
C TYR A 100 24.85 -8.25 -5.55
N LEU A 101 25.49 -7.51 -4.64
CA LEU A 101 24.75 -6.68 -3.67
C LEU A 101 23.99 -5.54 -4.34
N HIS A 102 24.57 -4.93 -5.39
CA HIS A 102 23.90 -3.88 -6.15
C HIS A 102 22.63 -4.39 -6.82
N HIS A 103 22.69 -5.57 -7.45
CA HIS A 103 21.53 -6.23 -8.06
C HIS A 103 20.39 -6.39 -7.04
N PHE A 104 20.63 -7.02 -5.88
CA PHE A 104 19.58 -7.18 -4.86
C PHE A 104 19.06 -5.85 -4.32
N ARG A 105 19.95 -4.89 -4.08
CA ARG A 105 19.57 -3.60 -3.50
C ARG A 105 18.74 -2.75 -4.45
N VAL A 106 19.24 -2.56 -5.67
CA VAL A 106 18.70 -1.57 -6.62
C VAL A 106 17.68 -2.20 -7.55
N GLU A 107 18.03 -3.31 -8.19
CA GLU A 107 17.20 -3.92 -9.23
C GLU A 107 16.03 -4.73 -8.65
N VAL A 108 16.19 -5.27 -7.44
CA VAL A 108 15.15 -6.08 -6.79
C VAL A 108 14.47 -5.31 -5.65
N PHE A 109 15.19 -5.00 -4.57
CA PHE A 109 14.61 -4.47 -3.33
C PHE A 109 14.00 -3.09 -3.51
N TYR A 110 14.76 -2.11 -4.01
CA TYR A 110 14.24 -0.77 -4.27
C TYR A 110 13.18 -0.79 -5.36
N ALA A 111 13.41 -1.48 -6.47
CA ALA A 111 12.44 -1.55 -7.56
C ALA A 111 11.07 -2.05 -7.08
N ILE A 112 11.00 -3.16 -6.34
CA ILE A 112 9.72 -3.72 -5.86
C ILE A 112 9.01 -2.79 -4.87
N ILE A 113 9.75 -2.20 -3.92
CA ILE A 113 9.14 -1.31 -2.93
C ILE A 113 8.66 -0.02 -3.60
N ASP A 114 9.46 0.54 -4.51
CA ASP A 114 9.12 1.76 -5.25
C ASP A 114 7.91 1.55 -6.16
N LEU A 115 7.83 0.40 -6.84
CA LEU A 115 6.64 0.03 -7.62
C LEU A 115 5.39 -0.04 -6.75
N GLN A 116 5.47 -0.65 -5.56
CA GLN A 116 4.32 -0.73 -4.66
C GLN A 116 3.91 0.65 -4.11
N LEU A 117 4.88 1.49 -3.73
CA LEU A 117 4.63 2.86 -3.28
C LEU A 117 4.01 3.71 -4.40
N GLN A 118 4.55 3.61 -5.62
CA GLN A 118 4.04 4.30 -6.79
C GLN A 118 2.61 3.87 -7.08
N GLU A 119 2.30 2.57 -7.04
CA GLU A 119 0.94 2.07 -7.26
C GLU A 119 -0.05 2.63 -6.23
N LEU A 120 0.32 2.63 -4.94
CA LEU A 120 -0.50 3.22 -3.88
C LEU A 120 -0.67 4.74 -4.05
N ASN A 121 0.36 5.44 -4.55
CA ASN A 121 0.29 6.88 -4.80
C ASN A 121 -0.52 7.23 -6.04
N ASN A 122 -0.51 6.39 -7.07
CA ASN A 122 -1.30 6.58 -8.29
C ASN A 122 -2.79 6.33 -8.02
N ARG A 123 -3.13 5.27 -7.28
CA ARG A 123 -4.52 4.93 -6.95
C ARG A 123 -5.13 5.85 -5.90
N PHE A 124 -4.32 6.28 -4.94
CA PHE A 124 -4.72 7.17 -3.86
C PHE A 124 -3.79 8.37 -3.85
N ASP A 125 -3.93 9.17 -4.90
CA ASP A 125 -3.29 10.47 -5.00
C ASP A 125 -3.93 11.46 -4.02
N VAL A 126 -3.45 12.71 -4.03
CA VAL A 126 -3.94 13.75 -3.12
C VAL A 126 -5.44 13.99 -3.33
N VAL A 127 -5.88 14.13 -4.58
CA VAL A 127 -7.27 14.46 -4.92
C VAL A 127 -8.21 13.33 -4.53
N THR A 128 -7.88 12.08 -4.88
CA THR A 128 -8.69 10.91 -4.55
C THR A 128 -8.76 10.70 -3.03
N SER A 129 -7.64 10.89 -2.34
CA SER A 129 -7.60 10.78 -0.87
C SER A 129 -8.47 11.83 -0.19
N ASP A 130 -8.38 13.09 -0.63
CA ASP A 130 -9.21 14.17 -0.11
C ASP A 130 -10.69 13.95 -0.44
N LEU A 131 -11.02 13.43 -1.63
CA LEU A 131 -12.39 13.12 -2.04
C LEU A 131 -13.00 12.08 -1.11
N LEU A 132 -12.28 10.97 -0.86
CA LEU A 132 -12.73 9.91 0.04
C LEU A 132 -12.94 10.45 1.47
N LEU A 133 -12.00 11.26 1.97
CA LEU A 133 -12.14 11.89 3.29
C LEU A 133 -13.28 12.91 3.34
N GLY A 134 -13.56 13.62 2.25
CA GLY A 134 -14.70 14.54 2.15
C GLY A 134 -16.02 13.81 2.18
N MET A 135 -16.13 12.68 1.46
CA MET A 135 -17.30 11.78 1.55
C MET A 135 -17.50 11.30 2.99
N ALA A 136 -16.42 10.87 3.66
CA ALA A 136 -16.47 10.44 5.06
C ALA A 136 -16.85 11.58 6.02
N SER A 137 -16.49 12.82 5.71
CA SER A 137 -16.81 14.01 6.51
C SER A 137 -18.31 14.34 6.50
N LEU A 138 -19.05 13.86 5.51
CA LEU A 138 -20.50 14.07 5.40
C LEU A 138 -21.32 12.87 5.91
N ASN A 139 -20.66 11.90 6.55
CA ASN A 139 -21.32 10.74 7.15
C ASN A 139 -22.11 11.16 8.40
N PRO A 140 -23.43 10.88 8.51
CA PRO A 140 -24.24 11.26 9.65
C PRO A 140 -23.95 10.46 10.93
N ILE A 141 -23.22 9.34 10.86
CA ILE A 141 -22.89 8.51 12.03
C ILE A 141 -22.28 9.35 13.16
N ASP A 142 -22.73 9.07 14.39
CA ASP A 142 -22.30 9.72 15.62
C ASP A 142 -22.38 11.26 15.54
N SER A 143 -23.52 11.79 15.07
CA SER A 143 -23.75 13.24 14.94
C SER A 143 -22.71 13.92 14.03
N PHE A 144 -22.42 13.31 12.88
CA PHE A 144 -21.37 13.78 11.97
C PHE A 144 -20.00 13.94 12.67
N ALA A 145 -19.56 12.89 13.38
CA ALA A 145 -18.33 12.91 14.17
C ALA A 145 -17.07 13.24 13.32
N ASN A 146 -17.06 12.80 12.06
CA ASN A 146 -15.94 13.00 11.14
C ASN A 146 -16.01 14.31 10.34
N PHE A 147 -16.99 15.18 10.61
CA PHE A 147 -17.16 16.40 9.83
C PHE A 147 -15.92 17.30 9.85
N SER A 148 -15.46 17.65 8.66
CA SER A 148 -14.34 18.56 8.45
C SER A 148 -14.67 19.54 7.34
N LYS A 149 -15.01 20.77 7.75
CA LYS A 149 -15.24 21.89 6.83
C LYS A 149 -14.04 22.12 5.90
N SER A 150 -12.82 22.04 6.43
CA SER A 150 -11.61 22.32 5.64
C SER A 150 -11.43 21.33 4.49
N ILE A 151 -11.77 20.06 4.68
CA ILE A 151 -11.68 19.05 3.62
C ILE A 151 -12.70 19.33 2.53
N ILE A 152 -13.94 19.66 2.89
CA ILE A 152 -15.00 20.00 1.92
C ILE A 152 -14.63 21.27 1.14
N MET A 153 -14.11 22.30 1.81
CA MET A 153 -13.63 23.53 1.17
C MET A 153 -12.48 23.24 0.19
N LYS A 154 -11.53 22.40 0.58
CA LYS A 154 -10.42 21.96 -0.28
C LYS A 154 -10.92 21.24 -1.55
N LEU A 155 -11.99 20.44 -1.43
CA LEU A 155 -12.60 19.80 -2.60
C LEU A 155 -13.21 20.83 -3.56
N ALA A 156 -13.92 21.83 -3.05
CA ALA A 156 -14.47 22.89 -3.90
C ALA A 156 -13.37 23.67 -4.64
N GLU A 157 -12.18 23.84 -4.04
CA GLU A 157 -11.02 24.45 -4.70
C GLU A 157 -10.46 23.61 -5.87
N TYR A 158 -10.74 22.31 -5.96
CA TYR A 158 -10.39 21.50 -7.13
C TYR A 158 -11.28 21.79 -8.34
N TYR A 159 -12.47 22.36 -8.12
CA TYR A 159 -13.47 22.67 -9.13
C TYR A 159 -13.63 24.19 -9.31
N LYS A 160 -12.53 24.94 -9.47
CA LYS A 160 -12.56 26.40 -9.65
C LYS A 160 -13.38 26.88 -10.84
N SER A 161 -13.66 26.01 -11.81
CA SER A 161 -14.57 26.31 -12.93
C SER A 161 -16.04 26.35 -12.52
N GLU A 162 -16.39 25.68 -11.42
CA GLU A 162 -17.75 25.60 -10.88
C GLU A 162 -17.94 26.49 -9.64
N PHE A 163 -16.86 26.72 -8.88
CA PHE A 163 -16.85 27.55 -7.68
C PHE A 163 -15.90 28.75 -7.85
N GLY A 164 -16.47 29.93 -8.05
CA GLY A 164 -15.74 31.19 -7.95
C GLY A 164 -15.51 31.61 -6.49
N ASP A 165 -14.79 32.72 -6.29
CA ASP A 165 -14.43 33.19 -4.95
C ASP A 165 -15.64 33.54 -4.07
N ASN A 166 -16.72 34.03 -4.69
CA ASN A 166 -17.97 34.34 -3.97
C ASN A 166 -18.69 33.05 -3.59
N GLU A 167 -18.79 32.09 -4.51
CA GLU A 167 -19.41 30.79 -4.26
C GLU A 167 -18.66 30.00 -3.18
N LEU A 168 -17.33 30.05 -3.16
CA LEU A 168 -16.51 29.44 -2.10
C LEU A 168 -16.78 30.09 -0.74
N ARG A 169 -16.92 31.42 -0.71
CA ARG A 169 -17.27 32.15 0.52
C ARG A 169 -18.66 31.75 1.01
N ASP A 170 -19.63 31.71 0.12
CA ASP A 170 -21.01 31.34 0.45
C ASP A 170 -21.10 29.89 0.93
N LEU A 171 -20.43 28.95 0.23
CA LEU A 171 -20.31 27.55 0.64
C LEU A 171 -19.73 27.44 2.05
N SER A 172 -18.67 28.19 2.35
CA SER A 172 -18.05 28.20 3.67
C SER A 172 -19.05 28.57 4.77
N TYR A 173 -19.88 29.61 4.57
CA TYR A 173 -20.92 29.98 5.53
C TYR A 173 -22.06 28.95 5.61
N GLN A 174 -22.44 28.37 4.47
CA GLN A 174 -23.48 27.34 4.41
C GLN A 174 -23.07 26.08 5.18
N LEU A 175 -21.80 25.67 5.10
CA LEU A 175 -21.27 24.52 5.83
C LEU A 175 -21.31 24.70 7.36
N ASP A 176 -21.05 25.93 7.86
CA ASP A 176 -21.18 26.24 9.28
C ASP A 176 -22.62 26.10 9.76
N SER A 177 -23.57 26.61 8.95
CA SER A 177 -25.00 26.51 9.25
C SER A 177 -25.50 25.07 9.18
N PHE A 178 -25.06 24.33 8.15
CA PHE A 178 -25.41 22.95 7.91
C PHE A 178 -25.06 22.06 9.10
N ILE A 179 -23.82 22.12 9.61
CA ILE A 179 -23.38 21.20 10.66
C ILE A 179 -24.11 21.45 11.98
N VAL A 180 -24.43 22.71 12.32
CA VAL A 180 -25.24 23.04 13.50
C VAL A 180 -26.63 22.43 13.35
N TYR A 181 -27.29 22.69 12.22
CA TYR A 181 -28.62 22.17 11.94
C TYR A 181 -28.68 20.64 11.92
N ALA A 182 -27.70 20.00 11.26
CA ALA A 182 -27.66 18.56 11.07
C ALA A 182 -27.48 17.81 12.41
N ARG A 183 -26.61 18.32 13.29
CA ARG A 183 -26.37 17.76 14.64
C ARG A 183 -27.53 17.98 15.60
N GLU A 184 -28.24 19.10 15.49
CA GLU A 184 -29.46 19.34 16.29
C GLU A 184 -30.63 18.43 15.86
N CYS A 185 -30.67 18.03 14.58
CA CYS A 185 -31.74 17.22 14.00
C CYS A 185 -31.49 15.71 14.00
N ASP A 186 -30.46 15.23 14.71
CA ASP A 186 -29.88 13.87 14.61
C ASP A 186 -30.89 12.71 14.67
N SER A 187 -32.04 12.90 15.31
CA SER A 187 -33.16 11.93 15.32
C SER A 187 -33.76 11.58 13.94
N LYS A 188 -33.54 12.39 12.90
CA LYS A 188 -34.12 12.18 11.54
C LYS A 188 -33.18 11.48 10.56
N PHE A 189 -31.88 11.39 10.86
CA PHE A 189 -30.86 10.88 9.93
C PHE A 189 -30.30 9.49 10.32
N LEU A 190 -30.80 8.90 11.42
CA LEU A 190 -30.38 7.60 11.96
C LEU A 190 -31.15 6.38 11.40
N ASN A 191 -31.71 6.46 10.19
CA ASN A 191 -32.45 5.34 9.58
C ASN A 191 -31.52 4.30 8.92
#